data_AF-A0A653CTU6-F1
#
_entry.id   AF-A0A653CTU6-F1
#
_cell.length_a   1.000
_cell.length_b   1.000
_cell.length_c   1.000
_cell.angle_alpha   90.00
_cell.angle_beta   90.00
_cell.angle_gamma   90.00
#
_symmetry.space_group_name_H-M   'P 1'
#
loop_
_entity.id
_entity.type
_entity.pdbx_description
1 polymer ?
#
loop_
_entity_poly.entity_id
_entity_poly.type
_entity_poly.pdbx_seq_one_letter_code
_entity_poly.pdbx_strand_id
1 'polypeptide(L)'
;MKKYLPYIIATYKNIKMKFALVLFFVLALVLHAALSMPSKGSTKAALNKTKKDCITDCGDVYKPVCAGDGSGKGNKSFGSECVLTKYNCESGNQLKVVSQGECPGGGGVRLQ
;
A
#
# COMPACT_ATOMS: atom_id res chain seq x y z
N MET A 1 52.89 -16.04 45.98
CA MET A 1 51.59 -15.91 45.26
C MET A 1 51.22 -14.47 44.83
N LYS A 2 52.11 -13.47 44.91
CA LYS A 2 51.80 -12.07 44.52
C LYS A 2 52.14 -11.66 43.07
N LYS A 3 52.86 -12.50 42.31
CA LYS A 3 53.26 -12.22 40.91
C LYS A 3 52.17 -12.52 39.85
N TYR A 4 51.12 -13.25 40.21
CA TYR A 4 50.07 -13.69 39.29
C TYR A 4 48.92 -12.67 39.12
N LEU A 5 48.74 -11.79 40.10
CA LEU A 5 47.65 -10.82 40.15
C LEU A 5 47.66 -9.78 39.00
N PRO A 6 48.79 -9.16 38.60
CA PRO A 6 48.80 -8.23 37.47
C PRO A 6 48.58 -8.94 36.11
N TYR A 7 48.98 -10.21 36.00
CA TYR A 7 48.77 -11.02 34.79
C TYR A 7 47.29 -11.39 34.60
N ILE A 8 46.59 -11.72 35.69
CA ILE A 8 45.14 -11.98 35.69
C ILE A 8 44.34 -10.71 35.35
N ILE A 9 44.74 -9.53 35.87
CA ILE A 9 44.07 -8.26 35.56
C ILE A 9 44.30 -7.86 34.10
N ALA A 10 45.51 -8.04 33.55
CA ALA A 10 45.82 -7.75 32.16
C ALA A 10 45.07 -8.70 31.19
N THR A 11 44.99 -9.98 31.52
CA THR A 11 44.22 -10.97 30.74
C THR A 11 42.72 -10.70 30.85
N TYR A 12 42.18 -10.37 32.03
CA TYR A 12 40.78 -9.98 32.21
C TYR A 12 40.44 -8.68 31.46
N LYS A 13 41.33 -7.68 31.43
CA LYS A 13 41.15 -6.45 30.66
C LYS A 13 41.15 -6.72 29.15
N ASN A 14 42.05 -7.57 28.66
CA ASN A 14 42.08 -7.99 27.26
C ASN A 14 40.85 -8.84 26.89
N ILE A 15 40.41 -9.74 27.77
CA ILE A 15 39.21 -10.56 27.59
C ILE A 15 37.97 -9.65 27.60
N LYS A 16 37.84 -8.73 28.55
CA LYS A 16 36.74 -7.75 28.64
C LYS A 16 36.70 -6.81 27.42
N MET A 17 37.85 -6.36 26.92
CA MET A 17 37.96 -5.56 25.69
C MET A 17 37.54 -6.38 24.46
N LYS A 18 37.99 -7.62 24.35
CA LYS A 18 37.59 -8.53 23.25
C LYS A 18 36.10 -8.86 23.29
N PHE A 19 35.54 -9.14 24.48
CA PHE A 19 34.10 -9.33 24.65
C PHE A 19 33.30 -8.06 24.33
N ALA A 20 33.77 -6.88 24.75
CA ALA A 20 33.11 -5.61 24.42
C ALA A 20 33.13 -5.35 22.90
N LEU A 21 34.25 -5.65 22.22
CA LEU A 21 34.34 -5.56 20.76
C LEU A 21 33.41 -6.55 20.07
N VAL A 22 33.37 -7.81 20.51
CA VAL A 22 32.47 -8.83 19.96
C VAL A 22 31.00 -8.43 20.15
N LEU A 23 30.63 -7.95 21.34
CA LEU A 23 29.27 -7.45 21.61
C LEU A 23 28.91 -6.26 20.72
N PHE A 24 29.84 -5.33 20.50
CA PHE A 24 29.63 -4.18 19.61
C PHE A 24 29.44 -4.62 18.15
N PHE A 25 30.27 -5.55 17.65
CA PHE A 25 30.12 -6.12 16.32
C PHE A 25 28.79 -6.88 16.15
N VAL A 26 28.37 -7.65 17.15
CA VAL A 26 27.08 -8.36 17.13
C VAL A 26 25.91 -7.36 17.13
N LEU A 27 25.96 -6.32 17.97
CA LEU A 27 24.95 -5.24 17.97
C LEU A 27 24.91 -4.50 16.63
N ALA A 28 26.06 -4.19 16.04
CA ALA A 28 26.15 -3.56 14.73
C ALA A 28 25.56 -4.46 13.63
N LEU A 29 25.85 -5.77 13.64
CA LEU A 29 25.28 -6.72 12.68
C LEU A 29 23.76 -6.85 12.82
N VAL A 30 23.23 -6.85 14.04
CA VAL A 30 21.78 -6.88 14.30
C VAL A 30 21.10 -5.60 13.81
N LEU A 31 21.73 -4.43 13.99
CA LEU A 31 21.25 -3.16 13.46
C LEU A 31 21.25 -3.11 11.92
N HIS A 32 22.27 -3.66 11.26
CA HIS A 32 22.29 -3.75 9.79
C HIS A 32 21.19 -4.69 9.26
N ALA A 33 20.94 -5.81 9.93
CA ALA A 33 19.88 -6.74 9.53
C ALA A 33 18.46 -6.17 9.71
N ALA A 34 18.26 -5.26 10.69
CA ALA A 34 16.97 -4.61 10.93
C ALA A 34 16.55 -3.64 9.81
N LEU A 35 17.51 -3.06 9.08
CA LEU A 35 17.23 -2.16 7.95
C LEU A 35 16.95 -2.91 6.64
N SER A 36 17.34 -4.17 6.55
CA SER A 36 17.07 -5.02 5.39
C SER A 36 15.83 -5.90 5.53
N MET A 37 14.98 -5.67 6.54
CA MET A 37 13.67 -6.31 6.57
C MET A 37 12.86 -5.80 5.38
N PRO A 38 12.54 -6.64 4.37
CA PRO A 38 11.50 -6.26 3.43
C PRO A 38 10.24 -6.16 4.28
N SER A 39 9.66 -4.98 4.35
CA SER A 39 8.26 -4.87 4.74
C SER A 39 7.53 -5.89 3.88
N LYS A 40 6.89 -6.90 4.48
CA LYS A 40 5.77 -7.61 3.86
C LYS A 40 4.62 -6.61 3.74
N GLY A 41 4.87 -5.51 3.03
CA GLY A 41 3.86 -4.71 2.40
C GLY A 41 3.25 -5.63 1.37
N SER A 42 1.99 -5.96 1.62
CA SER A 42 0.99 -6.46 0.67
C SER A 42 1.55 -6.83 -0.70
N THR A 43 1.36 -8.08 -1.09
CA THR A 43 1.18 -8.45 -2.51
C THR A 43 0.17 -7.49 -3.15
N LYS A 44 0.66 -6.37 -3.66
CA LYS A 44 0.02 -5.58 -4.71
C LYS A 44 0.66 -6.01 -6.02
N ALA A 45 0.49 -7.29 -6.35
CA ALA A 45 0.38 -7.73 -7.74
C ALA A 45 -0.95 -7.23 -8.36
N ALA A 46 -1.37 -6.00 -8.04
CA ALA A 46 -2.62 -5.38 -8.45
C ALA A 46 -2.56 -3.85 -8.27
N LEU A 47 -1.48 -3.21 -8.71
CA LEU A 47 -1.58 -1.81 -9.13
C LEU A 47 -0.50 -1.50 -10.16
N ASN A 48 -0.51 -2.25 -11.26
CA ASN A 48 -0.15 -1.64 -12.53
C ASN A 48 -1.31 -0.75 -13.03
N LYS A 49 -1.85 0.09 -12.14
CA LYS A 49 -2.46 1.33 -12.57
C LYS A 49 -1.33 2.33 -12.46
N THR A 50 -0.41 2.21 -13.42
CA THR A 50 0.13 3.40 -14.07
C THR A 50 -0.94 4.48 -13.96
N LYS A 51 -0.53 5.67 -13.55
CA LYS A 51 -1.19 6.92 -13.86
C LYS A 51 -1.28 7.04 -15.39
N LYS A 52 -2.01 6.10 -16.00
CA LYS A 52 -2.28 5.86 -17.41
C LYS A 52 -3.61 6.52 -17.62
N ASP A 53 -3.62 7.40 -18.59
CA ASP A 53 -4.75 8.21 -19.01
C ASP A 53 -6.08 7.51 -18.72
N CYS A 54 -6.92 8.18 -17.93
CA CYS A 54 -8.30 7.76 -17.79
C CYS A 54 -8.94 7.75 -19.17
N ILE A 55 -9.86 6.83 -19.39
CA ILE A 55 -10.64 6.78 -20.63
C ILE A 55 -11.23 8.17 -20.85
N THR A 56 -10.84 8.84 -21.93
CA THR A 56 -11.29 10.21 -22.21
C THR A 56 -12.59 10.22 -22.99
N ASP A 57 -12.79 9.22 -23.85
CA ASP A 57 -13.97 9.09 -24.70
C ASP A 57 -14.71 7.78 -24.42
N CYS A 58 -15.99 7.93 -24.09
CA CYS A 58 -16.96 6.85 -24.09
C CYS A 58 -17.94 7.25 -25.19
N GLY A 59 -17.83 6.61 -26.35
CA GLY A 59 -18.70 6.93 -27.50
C GLY A 59 -20.19 6.83 -27.17
N ASP A 60 -21.05 7.06 -28.17
CA ASP A 60 -22.47 7.39 -27.96
C ASP A 60 -23.39 6.22 -27.53
N VAL A 61 -22.83 5.13 -26.99
CA VAL A 61 -23.58 3.96 -26.54
C VAL A 61 -24.25 4.25 -25.19
N TYR A 62 -25.55 4.51 -25.24
CA TYR A 62 -26.38 4.66 -24.04
C TYR A 62 -26.83 3.31 -23.49
N LYS A 63 -26.19 2.86 -22.40
CA LYS A 63 -26.54 1.68 -21.61
C LYS A 63 -26.45 2.05 -20.12
N PRO A 64 -27.48 2.71 -19.57
CA PRO A 64 -27.38 3.31 -18.27
C PRO A 64 -27.18 2.28 -17.17
N VAL A 65 -26.37 2.64 -16.17
CA VAL A 65 -26.10 1.84 -14.98
C VAL A 65 -26.18 2.71 -13.73
N CYS A 66 -26.74 2.15 -12.67
CA CYS A 66 -26.79 2.76 -11.36
C CYS A 66 -25.59 2.25 -10.57
N ALA A 67 -24.68 3.14 -10.19
CA ALA A 67 -23.50 2.77 -9.45
C ALA A 67 -23.38 3.52 -8.12
N GLY A 68 -22.87 2.83 -7.12
CA GLY A 68 -22.75 3.32 -5.75
C GLY A 68 -21.60 2.67 -5.00
N ASP A 69 -21.40 3.09 -3.76
CA ASP A 69 -20.44 2.49 -2.83
C ASP A 69 -20.97 1.20 -2.18
N GLY A 70 -22.23 0.83 -2.46
CA GLY A 70 -22.93 -0.31 -1.85
C GLY A 70 -23.74 0.04 -0.60
N SER A 71 -23.68 1.29 -0.13
CA SER A 71 -24.43 1.76 1.05
C SER A 71 -25.90 2.08 0.74
N GLY A 72 -26.29 2.06 -0.55
CA GLY A 72 -27.64 2.40 -1.01
C GLY A 72 -27.99 3.90 -0.92
N LYS A 73 -27.09 4.74 -0.41
CA LYS A 73 -27.24 6.20 -0.35
C LYS A 73 -26.22 6.85 -1.27
N GLY A 74 -26.67 7.82 -2.07
CA GLY A 74 -25.78 8.55 -2.98
C GLY A 74 -25.37 7.76 -4.23
N ASN A 75 -26.14 6.73 -4.62
CA ASN A 75 -25.98 6.07 -5.91
C ASN A 75 -26.16 7.10 -7.03
N LYS A 76 -25.35 6.98 -8.08
CA LYS A 76 -25.35 7.86 -9.25
C LYS A 76 -25.64 7.07 -10.52
N SER A 77 -26.37 7.69 -11.44
CA SER A 77 -26.64 7.14 -12.76
C SER A 77 -25.51 7.50 -13.73
N PHE A 78 -24.99 6.50 -14.44
CA PHE A 78 -23.99 6.64 -15.49
C PHE A 78 -24.59 6.14 -16.79
N GLY A 79 -24.37 6.84 -17.89
CA GLY A 79 -24.92 6.54 -19.21
C GLY A 79 -24.34 5.28 -19.83
N SER A 80 -23.17 4.83 -19.35
CA SER A 80 -22.60 3.53 -19.66
C SER A 80 -21.60 3.09 -18.59
N GLU A 81 -21.23 1.81 -18.62
CA GLU A 81 -20.16 1.24 -17.79
C GLU A 81 -18.79 1.89 -18.10
N CYS A 82 -18.59 2.39 -19.32
CA CYS A 82 -17.41 3.16 -19.68
C CYS A 82 -17.35 4.46 -18.89
N VAL A 83 -18.46 5.21 -18.82
CA VAL A 83 -18.52 6.49 -18.07
C VAL A 83 -18.33 6.26 -16.57
N LEU A 84 -18.87 5.16 -16.02
CA LEU A 84 -18.59 4.74 -14.65
C LEU A 84 -17.09 4.50 -14.44
N THR A 85 -16.45 3.76 -15.35
CA THR A 85 -15.03 3.45 -15.27
C THR A 85 -14.16 4.71 -15.36
N LYS A 86 -14.50 5.62 -16.28
CA LYS A 86 -13.88 6.94 -16.40
C LYS A 86 -14.01 7.74 -15.11
N TYR A 87 -15.22 7.86 -14.57
CA TYR A 87 -15.45 8.60 -13.33
C TYR A 87 -14.65 8.03 -12.15
N ASN A 88 -14.65 6.70 -12.00
CA ASN A 88 -13.85 6.01 -10.98
C ASN A 88 -12.34 6.31 -11.15
N CYS A 89 -11.88 6.34 -12.40
CA CYS A 89 -10.51 6.69 -12.73
C CYS A 89 -10.15 8.14 -12.39
N GLU A 90 -10.98 9.11 -12.82
CA GLU A 90 -10.74 10.55 -12.68
C GLU A 90 -10.89 11.03 -11.24
N SER A 91 -11.92 10.54 -10.55
CA SER A 91 -12.24 10.97 -9.19
C SER A 91 -11.51 10.15 -8.12
N GLY A 92 -10.81 9.07 -8.51
CA GLY A 92 -10.25 8.10 -7.56
C GLY A 92 -11.30 7.32 -6.77
N ASN A 93 -12.55 7.33 -7.23
CA ASN A 93 -13.66 6.59 -6.63
C ASN A 93 -13.65 5.13 -7.09
N GLN A 94 -14.34 4.27 -6.32
CA GLN A 94 -14.51 2.85 -6.66
C GLN A 94 -15.99 2.47 -6.59
N LEU A 95 -16.82 3.23 -7.31
CA LEU A 95 -18.25 2.93 -7.40
C LEU A 95 -18.47 1.64 -8.18
N LYS A 96 -19.34 0.77 -7.68
CA LYS A 96 -19.72 -0.49 -8.31
C LYS A 96 -21.13 -0.38 -8.84
N VAL A 97 -21.38 -1.08 -9.95
CA VAL A 97 -22.74 -1.22 -10.47
C VAL A 97 -23.60 -1.93 -9.43
N VAL A 98 -24.68 -1.26 -9.02
CA VAL A 98 -25.70 -1.76 -8.09
C VAL A 98 -26.89 -2.33 -8.87
N SER A 99 -27.27 -1.66 -9.96
CA SER A 99 -28.35 -2.11 -10.85
C SER A 99 -28.06 -1.73 -12.29
N GLN A 100 -28.54 -2.54 -13.22
CA GLN A 100 -28.71 -2.13 -14.61
C GLN A 100 -29.83 -1.10 -14.70
N GLY A 101 -29.66 -0.08 -15.54
CA GLY A 101 -30.56 1.08 -15.62
C GLY A 101 -30.17 2.23 -14.69
N GLU A 102 -30.88 3.34 -14.80
CA GLU A 102 -30.67 4.53 -13.96
C GLU A 102 -31.07 4.26 -12.50
N CYS A 103 -30.49 5.01 -11.56
CA CYS A 103 -30.84 4.87 -10.16
C CYS A 103 -32.28 5.31 -9.87
N PRO A 104 -33.03 4.57 -9.03
CA PRO A 104 -34.37 4.97 -8.62
C PRO A 104 -34.32 6.30 -7.86
N GLY A 105 -35.10 7.29 -8.31
CA GLY A 105 -35.11 8.64 -7.73
C GLY A 105 -34.65 9.77 -8.67
N GLY A 106 -34.45 9.51 -9.96
CA GLY A 106 -34.40 10.56 -10.99
C GLY A 106 -33.26 11.57 -10.84
N GLY A 107 -32.09 11.13 -10.37
CA GLY A 107 -30.87 11.96 -10.36
C GLY A 107 -30.24 12.04 -11.76
N GLY A 108 -29.66 13.20 -12.10
CA GLY A 108 -29.03 13.44 -13.40
C GLY A 108 -28.01 12.37 -13.79
N VAL A 109 -28.04 11.97 -15.07
CA VAL A 109 -27.19 10.93 -15.65
C VAL A 109 -25.90 11.55 -16.18
N ARG A 110 -24.75 10.91 -15.90
CA ARG A 110 -23.47 11.27 -16.53
C ARG A 110 -23.28 10.52 -17.84
N LEU A 111 -23.11 11.21 -18.96
CA LEU A 111 -23.03 10.59 -20.29
C LEU A 111 -21.61 10.53 -20.87
N GLN A 112 -20.68 11.38 -20.42
CA GLN A 112 -19.31 11.49 -20.92
C GLN A 112 -18.32 11.72 -19.80
#